data_AF-A0A1J5P3I2-F1
#
_entry.id   AF-A0A1J5P3I2-F1
#
_cell.length_a   1.000
_cell.length_b   1.000
_cell.length_c   1.000
_cell.angle_alpha   90.00
_cell.angle_beta   90.00
_cell.angle_gamma   90.00
#
_symmetry.space_group_name_H-M   'P 1'
#
loop_
_entity.id
_entity.type
_entity.pdbx_description
1 polymer ?
#
loop_
_entity_poly.entity_id
_entity_poly.type
_entity_poly.pdbx_seq_one_letter_code
_entity_poly.pdbx_strand_id
1 'polypeptide(L)'
;MQLRADPLTVAAADTLGVTPNGDGVVVMPAERVLAAGAAFRETQNAALHALAEADLRKPDGGVDIGKLKELAPNLTSNGSLTELARDVVIVRDDRVIRTRESLGKELEPVFKVAYMTAGERVRENEEVAASIAKAQELERSAVQGQAQEADEKSLLVRNVDKALDKEIAEKAAKQEGREEKQEREIKAEEKAIPAPAVFRSGRTGKSMDMGQGIGF
;
A
#
# COMPACT_ATOMS: atom_id res chain seq x y z
N MET A 1 28.16 39.53 -3.19
CA MET A 1 27.73 39.19 -4.55
C MET A 1 26.25 38.83 -4.50
N GLN A 2 25.46 39.28 -5.49
CA GLN A 2 24.03 38.95 -5.57
C GLN A 2 23.81 37.79 -6.54
N LEU A 3 23.08 36.77 -6.07
CA LEU A 3 22.77 35.55 -6.79
C LEU A 3 21.27 35.34 -6.84
N ARG A 4 20.73 34.93 -7.98
CA ARG A 4 19.37 34.41 -8.11
C ARG A 4 19.30 33.06 -7.39
N ALA A 5 18.22 32.85 -6.65
CA ALA A 5 18.03 31.67 -5.83
C ALA A 5 16.60 31.15 -5.96
N ASP A 6 16.46 29.82 -5.92
CA ASP A 6 15.16 29.16 -5.80
C ASP A 6 14.49 29.55 -4.46
N PRO A 7 13.15 29.62 -4.39
CA PRO A 7 12.43 29.90 -3.14
C PRO A 7 12.85 29.03 -1.95
N LEU A 8 13.20 27.75 -2.16
CA LEU A 8 13.69 26.88 -1.08
C LEU A 8 15.05 27.31 -0.56
N THR A 9 15.94 27.75 -1.45
CA THR A 9 17.26 28.30 -1.07
C THR A 9 17.10 29.61 -0.31
N VAL A 10 16.14 30.46 -0.71
CA VAL A 10 15.80 31.70 0.02
C VAL A 10 15.25 31.39 1.40
N ALA A 11 14.36 30.39 1.52
CA ALA A 11 13.80 29.98 2.81
C ALA A 11 14.85 29.39 3.76
N ALA A 12 15.90 28.76 3.22
CA ALA A 12 17.00 28.18 3.98
C ALA A 12 18.19 29.14 4.19
N ALA A 13 18.07 30.41 3.80
CA ALA A 13 19.20 31.36 3.74
C ALA A 13 20.00 31.46 5.06
N ASP A 14 19.30 31.54 6.20
CA ASP A 14 19.92 31.63 7.52
C ASP A 14 20.81 30.40 7.83
N THR A 15 20.34 29.21 7.48
CA THR A 15 21.06 27.94 7.70
C THR A 15 22.25 27.75 6.75
N LEU A 16 22.22 28.46 5.61
CA LEU A 16 23.25 28.43 4.58
C LEU A 16 24.28 29.57 4.77
N GLY A 17 24.07 30.45 5.76
CA GLY A 17 24.94 31.59 6.02
C GLY A 17 24.93 32.61 4.88
N VAL A 18 23.81 32.74 4.16
CA VAL A 18 23.60 33.74 3.10
C VAL A 18 22.47 34.68 3.49
N THR A 19 22.47 35.90 2.97
CA THR A 19 21.46 36.90 3.34
C THR A 19 20.42 37.04 2.23
N PRO A 20 19.12 36.86 2.50
CA PRO A 20 18.08 37.11 1.50
C PRO A 20 17.98 38.62 1.21
N ASN A 21 17.81 39.00 -0.06
CA ASN A 21 17.76 40.40 -0.51
C ASN A 21 16.50 40.73 -1.33
N GLY A 22 15.40 40.02 -1.05
CA GLY A 22 14.13 40.16 -1.78
C GLY A 22 14.17 39.55 -3.19
N ASP A 23 13.01 39.42 -3.81
CA ASP A 23 12.84 39.05 -5.24
C ASP A 23 13.63 37.83 -5.72
N GLY A 24 13.70 36.78 -4.89
CA GLY A 24 14.42 35.54 -5.24
C GLY A 24 15.93 35.74 -5.35
N VAL A 25 16.51 36.70 -4.62
CA VAL A 25 17.94 36.99 -4.60
C VAL A 25 18.52 36.69 -3.21
N VAL A 26 19.69 36.06 -3.19
CA VAL A 26 20.53 35.89 -2.01
C VAL A 26 21.87 36.61 -2.19
N VAL A 27 22.40 37.11 -1.08
CA VAL A 27 23.71 37.76 -1.02
C VAL A 27 24.67 36.80 -0.35
N MET A 28 25.75 36.49 -1.08
CA MET A 28 26.84 35.64 -0.61
C MET A 28 28.17 36.42 -0.65
N PRO A 29 29.09 36.21 0.32
CA PRO A 29 30.43 36.77 0.27
C PRO A 29 31.15 36.41 -1.03
N ALA A 30 31.90 37.37 -1.60
CA ALA A 30 32.57 37.16 -2.89
C ALA A 30 33.58 36.00 -2.84
N GLU A 31 34.29 35.84 -1.73
CA GLU A 31 35.24 34.75 -1.52
C GLU A 31 34.58 33.37 -1.60
N ARG A 32 33.41 33.20 -0.98
CA ARG A 32 32.62 31.95 -1.06
C ARG A 32 32.15 31.68 -2.48
N VAL A 33 31.69 32.71 -3.20
CA VAL A 33 31.29 32.57 -4.62
C VAL A 33 32.46 32.13 -5.49
N LEU A 34 33.66 32.68 -5.26
CA LEU A 34 34.85 32.33 -6.02
C LEU A 34 35.33 30.91 -5.70
N ALA A 35 35.34 30.52 -4.43
CA ALA A 35 35.69 29.18 -3.99
C ALA A 35 34.72 28.13 -4.57
N ALA A 36 33.42 28.38 -4.48
CA ALA A 36 32.39 27.54 -5.09
C ALA A 36 32.51 27.50 -6.62
N GLY A 37 32.83 28.62 -7.27
CA GLY A 37 33.07 28.68 -8.70
C GLY A 37 34.31 27.91 -9.15
N ALA A 38 35.36 27.86 -8.33
CA ALA A 38 36.54 27.03 -8.56
C ALA A 38 36.21 25.55 -8.38
N ALA A 39 35.61 25.19 -7.24
CA ALA A 39 35.18 23.83 -6.96
C ALA A 39 34.22 23.29 -8.03
N PHE A 40 33.27 24.10 -8.50
CA PHE A 40 32.36 23.72 -9.58
C PHE A 40 33.09 23.34 -10.88
N ARG A 41 34.19 24.04 -11.22
CA ARG A 41 34.97 23.74 -12.44
C ARG A 41 35.86 22.51 -12.30
N GLU A 42 36.30 22.21 -11.09
CA GLU A 42 37.16 21.06 -10.78
C GLU A 42 36.36 19.77 -10.54
N THR A 43 35.08 19.91 -10.20
CA THR A 43 34.19 18.79 -9.89
C THR A 43 33.74 18.09 -11.18
N GLN A 44 33.75 16.76 -11.15
CA GLN A 44 33.27 15.94 -12.27
C GLN A 44 31.76 16.15 -12.52
N ASN A 45 31.34 16.10 -13.78
CA ASN A 45 29.91 16.25 -14.15
C ASN A 45 29.00 15.28 -13.38
N ALA A 46 29.43 14.04 -13.13
CA ALA A 46 28.66 13.06 -12.36
C ALA A 46 28.36 13.54 -10.92
N ALA A 47 29.34 14.15 -10.24
CA ALA A 47 29.14 14.73 -8.91
C ALA A 47 28.24 15.97 -8.96
N LEU A 48 28.36 16.80 -10.01
CA LEU A 48 27.47 17.94 -10.21
C LEU A 48 26.02 17.52 -10.44
N HIS A 49 25.79 16.41 -11.14
CA HIS A 49 24.45 15.85 -11.31
C HIS A 49 23.87 15.35 -9.98
N ALA A 50 24.67 14.68 -9.14
CA ALA A 50 24.24 14.29 -7.81
C ALA A 50 23.90 15.52 -6.94
N LEU A 51 24.72 16.57 -6.98
CA LEU A 51 24.47 17.81 -6.25
C LEU A 51 23.27 18.61 -6.77
N ALA A 52 22.90 18.47 -8.05
CA ALA A 52 21.70 19.08 -8.60
C ALA A 52 20.40 18.49 -8.02
N GLU A 53 20.48 17.36 -7.31
CA GLU A 53 19.35 16.73 -6.60
C GLU A 53 19.39 17.01 -5.10
N ALA A 54 20.36 17.80 -4.62
CA ALA A 54 20.59 18.00 -3.21
C ALA A 54 19.53 18.92 -2.57
N ASP A 55 18.84 18.41 -1.55
CA ASP A 55 17.98 19.19 -0.67
C ASP A 55 18.79 19.94 0.38
N LEU A 56 19.01 21.23 0.15
CA LEU A 56 19.80 22.09 1.04
C LEU A 56 19.23 22.22 2.47
N ARG A 57 17.98 21.78 2.72
CA ARG A 57 17.38 21.75 4.07
C ARG A 57 17.94 20.59 4.90
N LYS A 58 18.50 19.56 4.27
CA LYS A 58 19.03 18.36 4.93
C LYS A 58 20.55 18.43 5.02
N PRO A 59 21.15 17.91 6.12
CA PRO A 59 22.61 17.95 6.30
C PRO A 59 23.37 17.11 5.26
N ASP A 60 22.76 16.03 4.79
CA ASP A 60 23.24 15.13 3.74
C ASP A 60 22.82 15.55 2.34
N GLY A 61 21.96 16.57 2.20
CA GLY A 61 21.34 16.91 0.93
C GLY A 61 20.35 15.88 0.40
N GLY A 62 20.04 14.81 1.15
CA GLY A 62 19.30 13.66 0.62
C GLY A 62 20.00 12.96 -0.57
N VAL A 63 21.30 13.17 -0.75
CA VAL A 63 22.11 12.53 -1.80
C VAL A 63 22.89 11.35 -1.24
N ASP A 64 23.26 10.41 -2.10
CA ASP A 64 24.10 9.28 -1.73
C ASP A 64 25.55 9.75 -1.46
N ILE A 65 25.85 10.02 -0.19
CA ILE A 65 27.15 10.52 0.26
C ILE A 65 28.28 9.56 -0.10
N GLY A 66 28.00 8.24 -0.13
CA GLY A 66 29.01 7.24 -0.49
C GLY A 66 29.53 7.48 -1.91
N LYS A 67 28.62 7.62 -2.87
CA LYS A 67 28.95 7.94 -4.27
C LYS A 67 29.55 9.33 -4.41
N LEU A 68 29.02 10.33 -3.68
CA LEU A 68 29.54 11.69 -3.77
C LEU A 68 30.97 11.78 -3.21
N LYS A 69 31.31 11.01 -2.19
CA LYS A 69 32.67 10.93 -1.64
C LYS A 69 33.67 10.32 -2.63
N GLU A 70 33.25 9.34 -3.42
CA GLU A 70 34.09 8.76 -4.47
C GLU A 70 34.36 9.75 -5.62
N LEU A 71 33.34 10.55 -5.99
CA LEU A 71 33.42 11.48 -7.11
C LEU A 71 34.03 12.84 -6.73
N ALA A 72 33.77 13.33 -5.53
CA ALA A 72 34.16 14.65 -5.04
C ALA A 72 34.39 14.63 -3.51
N PRO A 73 35.54 14.10 -3.04
CA PRO A 73 35.81 13.94 -1.61
C PRO A 73 35.90 15.27 -0.86
N ASN A 74 36.24 16.37 -1.54
CA ASN A 74 36.29 17.72 -0.98
C ASN A 74 34.91 18.31 -0.67
N LEU A 75 33.83 17.73 -1.21
CA LEU A 75 32.47 18.22 -1.04
C LEU A 75 31.72 17.51 0.10
N THR A 76 32.26 16.42 0.62
CA THR A 76 31.65 15.63 1.71
C THR A 76 32.57 15.59 2.93
N SER A 77 31.99 15.70 4.13
CA SER A 77 32.73 15.56 5.38
C SER A 77 31.84 14.94 6.45
N ASN A 78 32.39 13.95 7.18
CA ASN A 78 31.73 13.29 8.32
C ASN A 78 30.28 12.85 8.07
N GLY A 79 29.96 12.36 6.88
CA GLY A 79 28.59 11.94 6.54
C GLY A 79 27.62 13.11 6.32
N SER A 80 28.12 14.28 5.91
CA SER A 80 27.31 15.45 5.57
C SER A 80 27.93 16.24 4.39
N LEU A 81 27.12 17.10 3.77
CA LEU A 81 27.61 18.07 2.79
C LEU A 81 28.37 19.19 3.48
N THR A 82 29.56 19.48 2.96
CA THR A 82 30.38 20.63 3.39
C THR A 82 29.71 21.96 3.03
N GLU A 83 30.14 23.05 3.66
CA GLU A 83 29.71 24.41 3.29
C GLU A 83 30.02 24.70 1.82
N LEU A 84 31.21 24.28 1.34
CA LEU A 84 31.60 24.42 -0.06
C LEU A 84 30.63 23.71 -1.01
N ALA A 85 30.16 22.51 -0.66
CA ALA A 85 29.20 21.78 -1.49
C ALA A 85 27.86 22.50 -1.58
N ARG A 86 27.39 23.08 -0.48
CA ARG A 86 26.16 23.89 -0.47
C ARG A 86 26.33 25.16 -1.32
N ASP A 87 27.49 25.80 -1.23
CA ASP A 87 27.79 27.00 -2.04
C ASP A 87 27.87 26.68 -3.53
N VAL A 88 28.42 25.51 -3.88
CA VAL A 88 28.44 25.01 -5.27
C VAL A 88 27.02 24.85 -5.81
N VAL A 89 26.09 24.31 -5.02
CA VAL A 89 24.68 24.19 -5.41
C VAL A 89 24.06 25.57 -5.63
N ILE A 90 24.25 26.52 -4.71
CA ILE A 90 23.70 27.87 -4.83
C ILE A 90 24.23 28.59 -6.09
N VAL A 91 25.54 28.52 -6.34
CA VAL A 91 26.16 29.14 -7.53
C VAL A 91 25.72 28.47 -8.83
N ARG A 92 25.54 27.14 -8.80
CA ARG A 92 25.01 26.39 -9.94
C ARG A 92 23.58 26.80 -10.24
N ASP A 93 22.73 26.91 -9.22
CA ASP A 93 21.33 27.27 -9.38
C ASP A 93 21.16 28.71 -9.89
N ASP A 94 21.97 29.67 -9.42
CA ASP A 94 22.03 31.03 -10.00
C ASP A 94 22.32 30.99 -11.50
N ARG A 95 23.31 30.19 -11.94
CA ARG A 95 23.63 30.04 -13.35
C ARG A 95 22.48 29.42 -14.13
N VAL A 96 21.81 28.41 -13.59
CA VAL A 96 20.66 27.77 -14.23
C VAL A 96 19.51 28.76 -14.39
N ILE A 97 19.18 29.52 -13.35
CA ILE A 97 18.11 30.52 -13.40
C ILE A 97 18.43 31.59 -14.45
N ARG A 98 19.64 32.17 -14.42
CA ARG A 98 20.04 33.19 -15.42
C ARG A 98 20.05 32.64 -16.84
N THR A 99 20.50 31.40 -17.01
CA THR A 99 20.52 30.74 -18.33
C THR A 99 19.09 30.57 -18.83
N ARG A 100 18.15 30.14 -17.98
CA ARG A 100 16.73 30.03 -18.34
C ARG A 100 16.12 31.40 -18.65
N GLU A 101 16.41 32.43 -17.87
CA GLU A 101 15.93 33.81 -18.15
C GLU A 101 16.45 34.32 -19.50
N SER A 102 17.67 33.93 -19.89
CA SER A 102 18.26 34.30 -21.19
C SER A 102 17.76 33.48 -22.38
N LEU A 103 17.28 32.25 -22.14
CA LEU A 103 16.72 31.37 -23.15
C LEU A 103 15.21 31.65 -23.28
N GLY A 104 14.75 32.05 -24.47
CA GLY A 104 13.34 32.37 -24.69
C GLY A 104 12.39 31.23 -24.26
N LYS A 105 11.18 31.60 -23.80
CA LYS A 105 10.12 30.70 -23.28
C LYS A 105 9.76 29.53 -24.23
N GLU A 106 10.03 29.67 -25.51
CA GLU A 106 9.77 28.66 -26.53
C GLU A 106 10.64 27.40 -26.39
N LEU A 107 11.84 27.53 -25.80
CA LEU A 107 12.77 26.43 -25.58
C LEU A 107 12.63 25.77 -24.20
N GLU A 108 11.76 26.31 -23.35
CA GLU A 108 11.49 25.84 -22.00
C GLU A 108 11.14 24.34 -21.91
N PRO A 109 10.30 23.75 -22.80
CA PRO A 109 9.92 22.34 -22.70
C PRO A 109 11.09 21.37 -22.93
N VAL A 110 12.04 21.75 -23.79
CA VAL A 110 13.19 20.91 -24.17
C VAL A 110 14.26 20.92 -23.08
N PHE A 111 14.43 22.06 -22.41
CA PHE A 111 15.46 22.23 -21.38
C PHE A 111 14.97 21.97 -19.96
N LYS A 112 13.64 21.87 -19.74
CA LYS A 112 13.04 21.71 -18.41
C LYS A 112 13.71 20.60 -17.59
N VAL A 113 14.02 19.45 -18.18
CA VAL A 113 14.59 18.29 -17.46
C VAL A 113 16.08 18.46 -17.11
N ALA A 114 16.84 19.13 -17.97
CA ALA A 114 18.28 19.32 -17.81
C ALA A 114 18.65 20.54 -16.95
N TYR A 115 17.78 21.55 -16.92
CA TYR A 115 17.98 22.84 -16.26
C TYR A 115 16.93 23.08 -15.16
N MET A 116 16.81 22.12 -14.25
CA MET A 116 16.06 22.29 -12.99
C MET A 116 17.00 22.77 -11.90
N THR A 117 16.55 23.67 -11.03
CA THR A 117 17.24 23.98 -9.77
C THR A 117 17.12 22.81 -8.80
N ALA A 118 17.98 22.77 -7.78
CA ALA A 118 17.88 21.73 -6.76
C ALA A 118 16.53 21.82 -6.02
N GLY A 119 16.05 23.05 -5.75
CA GLY A 119 14.76 23.27 -5.13
C GLY A 119 13.55 22.89 -6.00
N GLU A 120 13.61 23.05 -7.33
CA GLU A 120 12.58 22.56 -8.24
C GLU A 120 12.50 21.03 -8.23
N ARG A 121 13.65 20.33 -8.21
CA ARG A 121 13.68 18.86 -8.16
C ARG A 121 13.13 18.31 -6.85
N VAL A 122 13.45 18.96 -5.73
CA VAL A 122 12.90 18.57 -4.43
C VAL A 122 11.37 18.67 -4.42
N ARG A 123 10.80 19.74 -4.99
CA ARG A 123 9.34 19.88 -5.10
C ARG A 123 8.71 18.84 -6.01
N GLU A 124 9.30 18.57 -7.18
CA GLU A 124 8.79 17.51 -8.08
C GLU A 124 8.83 16.13 -7.40
N ASN A 125 9.91 15.82 -6.67
CA ASN A 125 10.04 14.58 -5.92
C ASN A 125 9.00 14.49 -4.78
N GLU A 126 8.73 15.58 -4.07
CA GLU A 126 7.69 15.64 -3.04
C GLU A 126 6.27 15.43 -3.62
N GLU A 127 5.98 16.04 -4.78
CA GLU A 127 4.70 15.87 -5.48
C GLU A 127 4.52 14.44 -5.99
N VAL A 128 5.57 13.85 -6.58
CA VAL A 128 5.57 12.45 -7.01
C VAL A 128 5.39 11.52 -5.81
N ALA A 129 6.12 11.73 -4.72
CA ALA A 129 5.97 10.95 -3.50
C ALA A 129 4.55 11.05 -2.92
N ALA A 130 3.95 12.24 -2.92
CA ALA A 130 2.58 12.46 -2.48
C ALA A 130 1.56 11.74 -3.39
N SER A 131 1.80 11.71 -4.71
CA SER A 131 0.95 10.98 -5.65
C SER A 131 1.01 9.46 -5.43
N ILE A 132 2.21 8.92 -5.18
CA ILE A 132 2.42 7.51 -4.87
C ILE A 132 1.75 7.15 -3.53
N ALA A 133 1.89 8.00 -2.52
CA ALA A 133 1.25 7.78 -1.22
C ALA A 133 -0.27 7.75 -1.35
N LYS A 134 -0.86 8.67 -2.12
CA LYS A 134 -2.31 8.67 -2.42
C LYS A 134 -2.74 7.41 -3.17
N ALA A 135 -1.95 6.95 -4.14
CA ALA A 135 -2.23 5.70 -4.85
C ALA A 135 -2.22 4.49 -3.91
N GLN A 136 -1.23 4.40 -3.01
CA GLN A 136 -1.14 3.33 -2.02
C GLN A 136 -2.27 3.38 -0.98
N GLU A 137 -2.71 4.56 -0.59
CA GLU A 137 -3.85 4.73 0.33
C GLU A 137 -5.16 4.30 -0.33
N LEU A 138 -5.35 4.64 -1.62
CA LEU A 138 -6.48 4.16 -2.41
C LEU A 138 -6.47 2.63 -2.53
N GLU A 139 -5.32 2.02 -2.81
CA GLU A 139 -5.19 0.56 -2.84
C GLU A 139 -5.51 -0.09 -1.48
N ARG A 140 -4.99 0.46 -0.37
CA ARG A 140 -5.30 -0.04 0.98
C ARG A 140 -6.77 0.08 1.32
N SER A 141 -7.40 1.21 0.97
CA SER A 141 -8.83 1.42 1.19
C SER A 141 -9.69 0.48 0.33
N ALA A 142 -9.28 0.19 -0.91
CA ALA A 142 -9.96 -0.76 -1.78
C ALA A 142 -9.86 -2.20 -1.25
N VAL A 143 -8.70 -2.60 -0.72
CA VAL A 143 -8.52 -3.90 -0.08
C VAL A 143 -9.35 -4.01 1.21
N GLN A 144 -9.40 -2.96 2.03
CA GLN A 144 -10.25 -2.94 3.23
C GLN A 144 -11.74 -2.99 2.87
N GLY A 145 -12.17 -2.27 1.83
CA GLY A 145 -13.55 -2.34 1.34
C GLY A 145 -13.92 -3.73 0.84
N GLN A 146 -13.03 -4.41 0.11
CA GLN A 146 -13.25 -5.79 -0.33
C GLN A 146 -13.29 -6.78 0.84
N ALA A 147 -12.46 -6.58 1.87
CA ALA A 147 -12.49 -7.41 3.07
C ALA A 147 -13.79 -7.23 3.87
N GLN A 148 -14.28 -5.99 4.02
CA GLN A 148 -15.56 -5.72 4.66
C GLN A 148 -16.73 -6.30 3.87
N GLU A 149 -16.73 -6.18 2.54
CA GLU A 149 -17.77 -6.74 1.68
C GLU A 149 -17.75 -8.28 1.70
N ALA A 150 -16.57 -8.90 1.79
CA ALA A 150 -16.42 -10.34 1.96
C ALA A 150 -16.92 -10.81 3.34
N ASP A 151 -16.63 -10.06 4.41
CA ASP A 151 -17.11 -10.34 5.75
C ASP A 151 -18.64 -10.22 5.86
N GLU A 152 -19.23 -9.18 5.24
CA GLU A 152 -20.69 -9.02 5.16
C GLU A 152 -21.35 -10.18 4.39
N LYS A 153 -20.78 -10.57 3.25
CA LYS A 153 -21.24 -11.74 2.49
C LYS A 153 -21.13 -13.03 3.31
N SER A 154 -20.04 -13.21 4.06
CA SER A 154 -19.86 -14.37 4.95
C SER A 154 -20.91 -14.41 6.07
N LEU A 155 -21.22 -13.27 6.68
CA LEU A 155 -22.27 -13.16 7.69
C LEU A 155 -23.66 -13.47 7.13
N LEU A 156 -23.97 -12.98 5.92
CA LEU A 156 -25.22 -13.28 5.22
C LEU A 156 -25.37 -14.79 4.96
N VAL A 157 -24.33 -15.46 4.44
CA VAL A 157 -24.35 -16.91 4.20
C VAL A 157 -24.61 -17.68 5.51
N ARG A 158 -23.89 -17.36 6.59
CA ARG A 158 -24.10 -18.01 7.90
C ARG A 158 -25.51 -17.82 8.46
N ASN A 159 -26.13 -16.66 8.20
CA ASN A 159 -27.49 -16.39 8.64
C ASN A 159 -28.52 -17.17 7.83
N VAL A 160 -28.28 -17.35 6.53
CA VAL A 160 -29.11 -18.19 5.65
C VAL A 160 -29.00 -19.66 6.04
N ASP A 161 -27.79 -20.18 6.29
CA ASP A 161 -27.58 -21.56 6.72
C ASP A 161 -28.30 -21.85 8.04
N LYS A 162 -28.19 -20.96 9.04
CA LYS A 162 -28.93 -21.07 10.31
C LYS A 162 -30.45 -21.05 10.14
N ALA A 163 -30.96 -20.33 9.15
CA ALA A 163 -32.40 -20.29 8.87
C ALA A 163 -32.87 -21.60 8.22
N LEU A 164 -32.09 -22.14 7.28
CA LEU A 164 -32.34 -23.44 6.66
C LEU A 164 -32.27 -24.58 7.68
N ASP A 165 -31.28 -24.59 8.56
CA ASP A 165 -31.15 -25.59 9.62
C ASP A 165 -32.36 -25.60 10.57
N LYS A 166 -32.88 -24.41 10.91
CA LYS A 166 -34.13 -24.29 11.69
C LYS A 166 -35.34 -24.82 10.93
N GLU A 167 -35.45 -24.54 9.64
CA GLU A 167 -36.56 -25.02 8.82
C GLU A 167 -36.52 -26.56 8.65
N ILE A 168 -35.32 -27.13 8.50
CA ILE A 168 -35.12 -28.58 8.44
C ILE A 168 -35.47 -29.22 9.79
N ALA A 169 -35.02 -28.64 10.90
CA ALA A 169 -35.37 -29.12 12.25
C ALA A 169 -36.88 -29.07 12.53
N GLU A 170 -37.56 -28.00 12.11
CA GLU A 170 -39.02 -27.90 12.23
C GLU A 170 -39.76 -28.91 11.34
N LYS A 171 -39.25 -29.20 10.14
CA LYS A 171 -39.84 -30.22 9.26
C LYS A 171 -39.63 -31.63 9.81
N ALA A 172 -38.44 -31.91 10.36
CA ALA A 172 -38.14 -33.18 11.02
C ALA A 172 -39.05 -33.40 12.25
N ALA A 173 -39.20 -32.39 13.11
CA ALA A 173 -40.10 -32.46 14.28
C ALA A 173 -41.57 -32.67 13.88
N LYS A 174 -42.01 -32.12 12.75
CA LYS A 174 -43.37 -32.35 12.19
C LYS A 174 -43.54 -33.74 11.59
N GLN A 175 -42.49 -34.37 11.10
CA GLN A 175 -42.51 -35.76 10.63
C GLN A 175 -42.50 -36.75 11.80
N GLU A 176 -41.65 -36.52 12.80
CA GLU A 176 -41.57 -37.35 14.01
C GLU A 176 -42.91 -37.33 14.79
N GLY A 177 -43.55 -36.15 14.90
CA GLY A 177 -44.90 -36.03 15.48
C GLY A 177 -46.03 -36.65 14.63
N ARG A 178 -45.80 -36.96 13.34
CA ARG A 178 -46.73 -37.73 12.50
C ARG A 178 -46.52 -39.23 12.66
N GLU A 179 -45.28 -39.68 12.80
CA GLU A 179 -44.94 -41.08 13.06
C GLU A 179 -45.41 -41.53 14.45
N GLU A 180 -45.22 -40.71 15.49
CA GLU A 180 -45.76 -40.99 16.83
C GLU A 180 -47.30 -41.10 16.85
N LYS A 181 -47.97 -40.39 15.95
CA LYS A 181 -49.44 -40.43 15.83
C LYS A 181 -49.90 -41.72 15.12
N GLN A 182 -49.17 -42.16 14.11
CA GLN A 182 -49.42 -43.44 13.43
C GLN A 182 -49.11 -44.64 14.34
N GLU A 183 -48.03 -44.62 15.12
CA GLU A 183 -47.72 -45.72 16.07
C GLU A 183 -48.77 -45.85 17.19
N ARG A 184 -49.38 -44.74 17.61
CA ARG A 184 -50.47 -44.76 18.60
C ARG A 184 -51.78 -45.32 18.01
N GLU A 185 -52.05 -45.10 16.73
CA GLU A 185 -53.21 -45.69 16.06
C GLU A 185 -53.06 -47.21 15.88
N ILE A 186 -51.86 -47.69 15.53
CA ILE A 186 -51.61 -49.14 15.37
C ILE A 186 -51.74 -49.89 16.71
N LYS A 187 -51.26 -49.30 17.82
CA LYS A 187 -51.43 -49.89 19.17
C LYS A 187 -52.87 -49.82 19.70
N ALA A 188 -53.73 -48.97 19.13
CA ALA A 188 -55.14 -48.91 19.49
C ALA A 188 -55.97 -49.97 18.74
N GLU A 189 -55.59 -50.35 17.53
CA GLU A 189 -56.24 -51.43 16.77
C GLU A 189 -55.87 -52.84 17.29
N GLU A 190 -54.66 -53.04 17.83
CA GLU A 190 -54.24 -54.37 18.33
C GLU A 190 -54.93 -54.79 19.65
N LYS A 191 -55.67 -53.87 20.30
CA LYS A 191 -56.41 -54.16 21.56
C LYS A 191 -57.86 -54.64 21.33
N ALA A 192 -58.30 -54.80 20.08
CA ALA A 192 -59.69 -55.13 19.73
C ALA A 192 -59.85 -56.47 19.01
N ILE A 193 -59.12 -57.52 19.41
CA ILE A 193 -59.37 -58.89 18.93
C ILE A 193 -59.81 -59.77 20.11
N PRO A 194 -61.08 -60.25 20.17
CA PRO A 194 -61.50 -61.20 21.18
C PRO A 194 -60.88 -62.60 20.94
N ALA A 195 -60.52 -63.27 22.03
CA ALA A 195 -59.79 -64.54 22.06
C ALA A 195 -60.47 -65.67 21.23
N PRO A 196 -59.70 -66.51 20.52
CA PRO A 196 -60.27 -67.68 19.85
C PRO A 196 -60.51 -68.84 20.83
N ALA A 197 -61.67 -69.46 20.69
CA ALA A 197 -62.10 -70.65 21.40
C ALA A 197 -61.17 -71.86 21.11
N VAL A 198 -60.81 -72.57 22.18
CA VAL A 198 -60.04 -73.82 22.13
C VAL A 198 -60.93 -74.94 21.57
N PHE A 199 -60.60 -75.45 20.38
CA PHE A 199 -61.18 -76.69 19.85
C PHE A 199 -60.07 -77.74 19.65
N ARG A 200 -60.22 -78.88 20.30
CA ARG A 200 -59.31 -80.04 20.24
C ARG A 200 -59.78 -81.05 19.19
N SER A 201 -58.94 -81.35 18.21
CA SER A 201 -58.71 -82.68 17.58
C SER A 201 -57.82 -82.42 16.35
N GLY A 202 -56.60 -82.92 16.20
CA GLY A 202 -56.20 -84.32 16.21
C GLY A 202 -55.86 -84.74 14.77
N ARG A 203 -54.67 -85.33 14.59
CA ARG A 203 -54.20 -86.15 13.44
C ARG A 203 -53.28 -85.48 12.40
N THR A 204 -51.99 -85.61 12.72
CA THR A 204 -50.80 -85.84 11.88
C THR A 204 -50.98 -86.05 10.37
N GLY A 205 -50.15 -85.37 9.58
CA GLY A 205 -49.82 -85.83 8.22
C GLY A 205 -48.92 -84.90 7.42
N LYS A 206 -47.64 -85.29 7.31
CA LYS A 206 -46.80 -85.31 6.09
C LYS A 206 -46.17 -84.01 5.55
N SER A 207 -44.82 -83.99 5.62
CA SER A 207 -43.79 -83.64 4.59
C SER A 207 -43.93 -82.32 3.81
N MET A 208 -42.90 -81.55 3.44
CA MET A 208 -41.45 -81.71 3.22
C MET A 208 -40.91 -80.26 3.07
N ASP A 209 -39.71 -79.93 3.57
CA ASP A 209 -38.46 -79.74 2.78
C ASP A 209 -38.58 -78.62 1.72
N MET A 210 -37.79 -77.54 1.67
CA MET A 210 -36.33 -77.34 1.71
C MET A 210 -36.04 -75.90 2.15
N GLY A 211 -34.98 -75.61 2.92
CA GLY A 211 -33.67 -75.19 2.37
C GLY A 211 -33.43 -73.70 2.65
N GLN A 212 -32.68 -73.35 3.69
CA GLN A 212 -31.26 -72.91 3.59
C GLN A 212 -31.07 -71.86 2.48
N GLY A 213 -30.86 -70.58 2.77
CA GLY A 213 -29.84 -70.03 3.65
C GLY A 213 -28.70 -69.48 2.78
N ILE A 214 -28.19 -68.30 3.13
CA ILE A 214 -26.90 -67.63 2.82
C ILE A 214 -27.19 -66.14 3.11
N GLY A 215 -26.52 -65.40 3.99
CA GLY A 215 -25.20 -65.57 4.56
C GLY A 215 -24.27 -64.46 4.04
N PHE A 216 -23.97 -63.51 4.93
CA PHE A 216 -22.77 -62.64 5.05
C PHE A 216 -22.33 -61.77 3.87
#